data_AF-A0A929USV0-F1
#
_entry.id   AF-A0A929USV0-F1
#
_cell.length_a   1.000
_cell.length_b   1.000
_cell.length_c   1.000
_cell.angle_alpha   90.00
_cell.angle_beta   90.00
_cell.angle_gamma   90.00
#
_symmetry.space_group_name_H-M   'P 1'
#
loop_
_entity.id
_entity.type
_entity.pdbx_description
1 polymer ?
#
loop_
_entity_poly.entity_id
_entity_poly.type
_entity_poly.pdbx_seq_one_letter_code
_entity_poly.pdbx_strand_id
1 'polypeptide(L)'
;MWRIVILHFFSYNEGTFTYTSKGHHVSKLKSGGHGQAGMDILKKEGIKFNIVKTYSNGVRVGNIPGHKDPKKRTGTGQAWFPESWGEKDIHRAGEHVAGLKGNRHPEDGQAIYGTYKGVQVDVKRTNGKISTVFPDSNQSKILKKKKR
;
A
#
# COMPACT_ATOMS: atom_id res chain seq x y z
N MET A 1 2.67 1.90 31.99
CA MET A 1 1.58 2.31 31.09
C MET A 1 2.12 3.25 30.02
N TRP A 2 2.66 2.74 28.90
CA TRP A 2 3.08 3.60 27.79
C TRP A 2 2.98 2.90 26.42
N ARG A 3 2.34 3.62 25.48
CA ARG A 3 2.42 3.51 24.00
C ARG A 3 1.77 2.30 23.31
N ILE A 4 0.48 2.40 22.96
CA ILE A 4 -0.10 1.62 21.85
C ILE A 4 -1.14 2.44 21.08
N VAL A 5 -0.70 3.42 20.27
CA VAL A 5 -1.50 3.94 19.14
C VAL A 5 -0.60 4.40 17.97
N ILE A 6 0.46 3.66 17.63
CA ILE A 6 1.28 3.98 16.42
C ILE A 6 1.69 2.71 15.64
N LEU A 7 1.01 1.57 15.81
CA LEU A 7 1.40 0.33 15.10
C LEU A 7 0.81 0.20 13.68
N HIS A 8 -0.30 0.88 13.37
CA HIS A 8 -1.05 0.60 12.15
C HIS A 8 -0.55 1.35 10.91
N PHE A 9 0.08 2.52 11.06
CA PHE A 9 0.49 3.37 9.93
C PHE A 9 1.76 2.88 9.23
N PHE A 10 2.72 2.36 9.99
CA PHE A 10 3.93 1.73 9.44
C PHE A 10 3.60 0.56 8.52
N SER A 11 2.55 -0.20 8.84
CA SER A 11 2.26 -1.46 8.13
C SER A 11 1.91 -1.25 6.66
N TYR A 12 1.20 -0.20 6.25
CA TYR A 12 0.93 0.01 4.82
C TYR A 12 2.06 0.74 4.08
N ASN A 13 2.89 1.54 4.77
CA ASN A 13 4.03 2.22 4.18
C ASN A 13 5.24 1.27 4.03
N GLU A 14 5.72 0.75 5.15
CA GLU A 14 6.89 -0.14 5.25
C GLU A 14 6.54 -1.61 4.99
N GLY A 15 5.35 -2.05 5.40
CA GLY A 15 4.98 -3.45 5.33
C GLY A 15 5.22 -4.20 6.63
N THR A 16 4.63 -5.39 6.72
CA THR A 16 4.99 -6.38 7.73
C THR A 16 5.71 -7.54 7.07
N PHE A 17 6.67 -8.14 7.75
CA PHE A 17 7.54 -9.18 7.19
C PHE A 17 7.45 -10.48 7.98
N THR A 18 7.77 -11.59 7.33
CA THR A 18 8.04 -12.87 8.01
C THR A 18 9.54 -12.99 8.27
N TYR A 19 9.91 -13.69 9.34
CA TYR A 19 11.31 -13.85 9.75
C TYR A 19 11.74 -15.32 9.68
N THR A 20 13.04 -15.56 9.43
CA THR A 20 13.62 -16.91 9.52
C THR A 20 13.69 -17.37 10.98
N SER A 21 13.50 -18.67 11.22
CA SER A 21 13.54 -19.26 12.57
C SER A 21 14.93 -19.21 13.20
N LYS A 22 15.98 -19.16 12.38
CA LYS A 22 17.37 -18.99 12.81
C LYS A 22 17.85 -17.61 12.33
N GLY A 23 18.04 -16.67 13.26
CA GLY A 23 18.70 -15.38 13.01
C GLY A 23 17.83 -14.14 12.87
N HIS A 24 16.49 -14.23 13.01
CA HIS A 24 15.60 -13.06 12.90
C HIS A 24 15.77 -12.24 11.60
N HIS A 25 16.21 -12.87 10.51
CA HIS A 25 16.35 -12.20 9.22
C HIS A 25 15.01 -12.07 8.52
N VAL A 26 14.79 -10.96 7.84
CA VAL A 26 13.59 -10.74 7.03
C VAL A 26 13.59 -11.74 5.87
N SER A 27 12.52 -12.52 5.75
CA SER A 27 12.38 -13.57 4.72
C SER A 27 11.45 -13.15 3.58
N LYS A 28 10.26 -12.62 3.90
CA LYS A 28 9.23 -12.28 2.91
C LYS A 28 8.40 -11.10 3.38
N LEU A 29 7.93 -10.29 2.43
CA LEU A 29 6.82 -9.36 2.71
C LEU A 29 5.53 -10.16 2.97
N LYS A 30 4.86 -9.88 4.08
CA LYS A 30 3.62 -10.51 4.53
C LYS A 30 2.40 -9.69 4.13
N SER A 31 2.41 -8.39 4.39
CA SER A 31 1.32 -7.46 4.06
C SER A 31 1.82 -6.03 3.93
N GLY A 32 1.02 -5.16 3.28
CA GLY A 32 1.33 -3.74 3.12
C GLY A 32 2.54 -3.49 2.21
N GLY A 33 3.43 -2.60 2.64
CA GLY A 33 4.65 -2.25 1.89
C GLY A 33 4.35 -1.55 0.57
N HIS A 34 3.37 -0.64 0.59
CA HIS A 34 2.90 0.11 -0.56
C HIS A 34 3.61 1.46 -0.73
N GLY A 35 4.40 1.91 0.25
CA GLY A 35 5.20 3.12 0.15
C GLY A 35 6.65 2.84 -0.26
N GLN A 36 7.41 3.92 -0.45
CA GLN A 36 8.83 3.83 -0.80
C GLN A 36 9.64 3.14 0.30
N ALA A 37 9.32 3.43 1.57
CA ALA A 37 10.01 2.83 2.71
C ALA A 37 9.97 1.30 2.71
N GLY A 38 8.84 0.70 2.33
CA GLY A 38 8.73 -0.76 2.20
C GLY A 38 9.59 -1.31 1.07
N MET A 39 9.70 -0.59 -0.05
CA MET A 39 10.61 -0.96 -1.13
C MET A 39 12.08 -0.86 -0.71
N ASP A 40 12.43 0.14 0.10
CA ASP A 40 13.80 0.31 0.59
C ASP A 40 14.19 -0.81 1.57
N ILE A 41 13.26 -1.27 2.41
CA ILE A 41 13.46 -2.48 3.23
C ILE A 41 13.69 -3.70 2.34
N LEU A 42 12.86 -3.90 1.29
CA LEU A 42 13.06 -5.01 0.36
C LEU A 42 14.45 -4.97 -0.29
N LYS A 43 14.92 -3.79 -0.73
CA LYS A 43 16.27 -3.61 -1.29
C LYS A 43 17.34 -3.95 -0.27
N LYS A 44 17.24 -3.41 0.95
CA LYS A 44 18.20 -3.62 2.04
C LYS A 44 18.34 -5.10 2.39
N GLU A 45 17.23 -5.82 2.41
CA GLU A 45 17.17 -7.25 2.75
C GLU A 45 17.42 -8.17 1.53
N GLY A 46 17.77 -7.62 0.36
CA GLY A 46 18.03 -8.39 -0.85
C GLY A 46 16.80 -9.10 -1.44
N ILE A 47 15.59 -8.70 -1.06
CA ILE A 47 14.34 -9.27 -1.57
C ILE A 47 14.00 -8.64 -2.92
N LYS A 48 14.03 -9.46 -3.96
CA LYS A 48 13.69 -9.04 -5.33
C LYS A 48 12.23 -8.60 -5.43
N PHE A 49 12.01 -7.51 -6.15
CA PHE A 49 10.71 -7.05 -6.61
C PHE A 49 10.86 -6.52 -8.03
N ASN A 50 9.74 -6.47 -8.75
CA ASN A 50 9.69 -6.03 -10.14
C ASN A 50 8.67 -4.90 -10.26
N ILE A 51 9.06 -3.80 -10.91
CA ILE A 51 8.12 -2.78 -11.38
C ILE A 51 7.80 -3.11 -12.83
N VAL A 52 6.56 -3.48 -13.11
CA VAL A 52 6.08 -3.83 -14.46
C VAL A 52 5.64 -2.59 -15.22
N LYS A 53 5.03 -1.63 -14.51
CA LYS A 53 4.52 -0.39 -15.12
C LYS A 53 4.51 0.74 -14.10
N THR A 54 4.81 1.94 -14.59
CA THR A 54 4.61 3.20 -13.87
C THR A 54 3.57 4.04 -14.61
N TYR A 55 2.51 4.44 -13.91
CA TYR A 55 1.49 5.34 -14.44
C TYR A 55 1.98 6.78 -14.46
N SER A 56 1.40 7.63 -15.30
CA SER A 56 1.79 9.04 -15.43
C SER A 56 1.54 9.88 -14.18
N ASN A 57 0.76 9.38 -13.22
CA ASN A 57 0.59 9.99 -11.88
C ASN A 57 1.59 9.45 -10.84
N GLY A 58 2.58 8.67 -11.25
CA GLY A 58 3.65 8.15 -10.42
C GLY A 58 3.35 6.81 -9.72
N VAL A 59 2.12 6.30 -9.76
CA VAL A 59 1.81 4.98 -9.19
C VAL A 59 2.58 3.89 -9.93
N ARG A 60 3.19 2.97 -9.18
CA ARG A 60 3.99 1.86 -9.70
C ARG A 60 3.25 0.56 -9.45
N VAL A 61 3.24 -0.35 -10.41
CA VAL A 61 2.62 -1.67 -10.27
C VAL A 61 3.55 -2.76 -10.73
N GLY A 62 3.47 -3.91 -10.09
CA GLY A 62 4.34 -5.04 -10.36
C GLY A 62 4.15 -6.16 -9.34
N ASN A 63 5.25 -6.79 -8.93
CA ASN A 63 5.19 -7.98 -8.10
C ASN A 63 6.43 -8.17 -7.23
N ILE A 64 6.31 -9.05 -6.22
CA ILE A 64 7.40 -9.49 -5.36
C ILE A 64 7.41 -11.03 -5.44
N PRO A 65 8.31 -11.67 -6.21
CA PRO A 65 8.29 -13.12 -6.41
C PRO A 65 8.32 -13.93 -5.11
N GLY A 66 8.99 -13.41 -4.08
CA GLY A 66 9.05 -14.00 -2.74
C GLY A 66 7.88 -13.65 -1.81
N HIS A 67 6.84 -12.96 -2.27
CA HIS A 67 5.76 -12.48 -1.40
C HIS A 67 5.04 -13.62 -0.67
N LYS A 68 4.58 -13.40 0.57
CA LYS A 68 3.81 -14.42 1.31
C LYS A 68 2.54 -14.82 0.56
N ASP A 69 1.72 -13.84 0.19
CA ASP A 69 0.53 -14.01 -0.68
C ASP A 69 0.93 -14.37 -2.12
N PRO A 70 0.52 -15.55 -2.65
CA PRO A 70 0.78 -15.97 -4.01
C PRO A 70 0.29 -15.01 -5.10
N LYS A 71 -0.84 -14.31 -4.86
CA LYS A 71 -1.44 -13.38 -5.85
C LYS A 71 -0.53 -12.20 -6.17
N LYS A 72 0.43 -11.91 -5.29
CA LYS A 72 1.36 -10.78 -5.39
C LYS A 72 2.73 -11.16 -5.98
N ARG A 73 2.93 -12.43 -6.35
CA ARG A 73 4.21 -12.95 -6.84
C ARG A 73 4.48 -12.70 -8.31
N THR A 74 3.45 -12.42 -9.11
CA THR A 74 3.55 -12.24 -10.56
C THR A 74 2.69 -11.08 -11.05
N GLY A 75 2.91 -10.65 -12.29
CA GLY A 75 2.13 -9.59 -12.94
C GLY A 75 2.17 -8.27 -12.17
N THR A 76 0.99 -7.67 -11.97
CA THR A 76 0.78 -6.38 -11.29
C THR A 76 0.06 -6.52 -9.95
N GLY A 77 0.23 -7.65 -9.26
CA GLY A 77 -0.47 -7.97 -8.00
C GLY A 77 -0.06 -7.10 -6.80
N GLN A 78 1.10 -6.44 -6.85
CA GLN A 78 1.53 -5.44 -5.87
C GLN A 78 1.55 -4.05 -6.53
N ALA A 79 1.09 -3.05 -5.79
CA ALA A 79 1.13 -1.66 -6.22
C ALA A 79 1.86 -0.82 -5.17
N TRP A 80 2.54 0.23 -5.61
CA TRP A 80 3.24 1.17 -4.78
C TRP A 80 2.86 2.59 -5.15
N PHE A 81 2.77 3.46 -4.14
CA PHE A 81 2.53 4.88 -4.30
C PHE A 81 3.67 5.52 -5.12
N PRO A 82 3.48 6.75 -5.62
CA PRO A 82 4.58 7.53 -6.17
C PRO A 82 5.77 7.53 -5.23
N GLU A 83 6.97 7.44 -5.80
CA GLU A 83 8.21 7.41 -5.02
C GLU A 83 8.37 8.64 -4.12
N SER A 84 7.82 9.79 -4.54
CA SER A 84 7.82 11.03 -3.77
C SER A 84 6.86 11.05 -2.58
N TRP A 85 5.96 10.06 -2.44
CA TRP A 85 5.02 10.02 -1.32
C TRP A 85 5.65 9.37 -0.10
N GLY A 86 5.85 10.19 0.95
CA GLY A 86 6.23 9.70 2.27
C GLY A 86 5.04 9.22 3.09
N GLU A 87 5.32 8.75 4.31
CA GLU A 87 4.30 8.25 5.24
C GLU A 87 3.14 9.24 5.46
N LYS A 88 3.46 10.53 5.63
CA LYS A 88 2.45 11.58 5.85
C LYS A 88 1.52 11.76 4.65
N ASP A 89 2.02 11.63 3.42
CA ASP A 89 1.17 11.73 2.22
C ASP A 89 0.21 10.55 2.13
N ILE A 90 0.70 9.33 2.40
CA ILE A 90 -0.12 8.12 2.38
C ILE A 90 -1.16 8.15 3.49
N HIS A 91 -0.77 8.60 4.69
CA HIS A 91 -1.69 8.73 5.82
C HIS A 91 -2.82 9.72 5.50
N ARG A 92 -2.49 10.93 5.02
CA ARG A 92 -3.48 11.93 4.60
C ARG A 92 -4.37 11.44 3.45
N ALA A 93 -3.82 10.66 2.53
CA ALA A 93 -4.60 10.04 1.47
C ALA A 93 -5.65 9.07 2.05
N GLY A 94 -5.24 8.24 3.02
CA GLY A 94 -6.12 7.34 3.74
C GLY A 94 -7.24 8.05 4.48
N GLU A 95 -6.91 9.09 5.26
CA GLU A 95 -7.89 9.92 5.97
C GLU A 95 -8.86 10.62 5.01
N HIS A 96 -8.34 11.19 3.93
CA HIS A 96 -9.14 11.84 2.91
C HIS A 96 -10.18 10.87 2.31
N VAL A 97 -9.75 9.70 1.85
CA VAL A 97 -10.65 8.68 1.28
C VAL A 97 -11.65 8.18 2.32
N ALA A 98 -11.19 7.91 3.54
CA ALA A 98 -12.03 7.47 4.66
C ALA A 98 -13.12 8.48 5.03
N GLY A 99 -12.85 9.78 4.88
CA GLY A 99 -13.75 10.89 5.22
C GLY A 99 -14.78 11.26 4.15
N LEU A 100 -14.68 10.69 2.94
CA LEU A 100 -15.64 10.98 1.86
C LEU A 100 -17.06 10.58 2.27
N LYS A 101 -18.06 11.39 1.87
CA LYS A 101 -19.47 11.19 2.24
C LYS A 101 -19.98 9.77 1.92
N GLY A 102 -19.57 9.21 0.79
CA GLY A 102 -19.92 7.84 0.37
C GLY A 102 -19.17 6.72 1.11
N ASN A 103 -18.15 7.05 1.91
CA ASN A 103 -17.25 6.09 2.57
C ASN A 103 -17.41 6.07 4.11
N ARG A 104 -18.48 6.66 4.64
CA ARG A 104 -18.69 6.81 6.10
C ARG A 104 -19.15 5.52 6.79
N HIS A 105 -19.78 4.60 6.08
CA HIS A 105 -20.36 3.37 6.66
C HIS A 105 -20.02 2.07 5.90
N PRO A 106 -18.76 1.82 5.49
CA PRO A 106 -18.39 0.54 4.93
C PRO A 106 -18.30 -0.52 6.02
N GLU A 107 -18.57 -1.75 5.64
CA GLU A 107 -18.31 -2.92 6.48
C GLU A 107 -16.80 -3.14 6.64
N ASP A 108 -16.39 -3.74 7.75
CA ASP A 108 -15.00 -4.13 7.93
C ASP A 108 -14.57 -5.13 6.85
N GLY A 109 -13.35 -4.96 6.35
CA GLY A 109 -12.85 -5.76 5.24
C GLY A 109 -13.34 -5.32 3.86
N GLN A 110 -14.32 -4.44 3.74
CA GLN A 110 -14.67 -3.81 2.48
C GLN A 110 -13.61 -2.76 2.11
N ALA A 111 -13.12 -2.79 0.87
CA ALA A 111 -12.27 -1.73 0.35
C ALA A 111 -13.16 -0.57 -0.11
N ILE A 112 -12.93 0.60 0.48
CA ILE A 112 -13.47 1.88 -0.01
C ILE A 112 -12.40 2.58 -0.83
N TYR A 113 -12.81 3.45 -1.75
CA TYR A 113 -11.88 4.12 -2.64
C TYR A 113 -12.18 5.60 -2.81
N GLY A 114 -11.20 6.35 -3.29
CA GLY A 114 -11.31 7.75 -3.65
C GLY A 114 -10.08 8.24 -4.40
N THR A 115 -10.09 9.51 -4.82
CA THR A 115 -8.95 10.12 -5.50
C THR A 115 -8.28 11.14 -4.60
N TYR A 116 -6.97 11.02 -4.39
CA TYR A 116 -6.17 11.98 -3.63
C TYR A 116 -4.93 12.38 -4.44
N LYS A 117 -4.71 13.69 -4.62
CA LYS A 117 -3.61 14.25 -5.43
C LYS A 117 -3.46 13.59 -6.83
N GLY A 118 -4.58 13.16 -7.43
CA GLY A 118 -4.61 12.50 -8.74
C GLY A 118 -4.27 11.01 -8.75
N VAL A 119 -4.16 10.37 -7.60
CA VAL A 119 -4.02 8.92 -7.43
C VAL A 119 -5.35 8.33 -6.98
N GLN A 120 -5.79 7.24 -7.60
CA GLN A 120 -6.87 6.39 -7.09
C GLN A 120 -6.32 5.57 -5.92
N VAL A 121 -6.89 5.78 -4.74
CA VAL A 121 -6.46 5.21 -3.46
C VAL A 121 -7.58 4.36 -2.89
N ASP A 122 -7.21 3.18 -2.43
CA ASP A 122 -8.07 2.25 -1.71
C ASP A 122 -7.69 2.21 -0.23
N VAL A 123 -8.71 2.08 0.62
CA VAL A 123 -8.58 1.97 2.06
C VAL A 123 -9.41 0.79 2.53
N LYS A 124 -8.81 -0.07 3.35
CA LYS A 124 -9.51 -1.17 4.04
C LYS A 124 -9.63 -0.85 5.52
N ARG A 125 -10.76 -1.18 6.12
CA ARG A 125 -10.97 -1.08 7.57
C ARG A 125 -10.97 -2.44 8.25
N THR A 126 -10.58 -2.43 9.52
CA THR A 126 -10.67 -3.58 10.43
C THR A 126 -10.97 -3.04 11.82
N ASN A 127 -12.03 -3.53 12.46
CA ASN A 127 -12.57 -3.05 13.72
C ASN A 127 -12.84 -1.53 13.67
N GLY A 128 -13.42 -1.05 12.57
CA GLY A 128 -13.73 0.37 12.35
C GLY A 128 -12.53 1.29 12.12
N LYS A 129 -11.29 0.76 12.13
CA LYS A 129 -10.06 1.54 11.94
C LYS A 129 -9.44 1.27 10.58
N ILE A 130 -8.79 2.28 10.01
CA ILE A 130 -7.99 2.11 8.78
C ILE A 130 -6.89 1.07 9.04
N SER A 131 -6.94 -0.05 8.32
CA SER A 131 -5.98 -1.15 8.46
C SER A 131 -4.95 -1.19 7.34
N THR A 132 -5.32 -0.77 6.12
CA THR A 132 -4.36 -0.55 5.03
C THR A 132 -4.81 0.57 4.12
N VAL A 133 -3.83 1.27 3.53
CA VAL A 133 -4.00 2.29 2.50
C VAL A 133 -3.09 1.90 1.34
N PHE A 134 -3.63 1.77 0.14
CA PHE A 134 -2.87 1.31 -1.02
C PHE A 134 -3.35 1.98 -2.31
N PRO A 135 -2.50 2.16 -3.31
CA PRO A 135 -2.95 2.66 -4.60
C PRO A 135 -3.66 1.54 -5.37
N ASP A 136 -4.73 1.89 -6.08
CA ASP A 136 -5.39 0.99 -7.02
C ASP A 136 -4.38 0.56 -8.10
N SER A 137 -4.32 -0.73 -8.43
CA SER A 137 -3.43 -1.22 -9.48
C SER A 137 -3.84 -0.75 -10.89
N ASN A 138 -5.07 -0.26 -11.04
CA ASN A 138 -5.62 0.32 -12.26
C ASN A 138 -5.97 1.82 -12.11
N GLN A 139 -5.01 2.68 -12.47
CA GLN A 139 -5.20 4.13 -12.45
C GLN A 139 -5.88 4.71 -13.72
N SER A 140 -6.22 3.86 -14.70
CA SER A 140 -6.61 4.31 -16.05
C SER A 140 -7.86 5.18 -16.05
N LYS A 141 -8.84 4.88 -15.18
CA LYS A 141 -10.12 5.63 -15.08
C LYS A 141 -9.88 7.09 -14.70
N ILE A 142 -9.00 7.35 -13.74
CA ILE A 142 -8.69 8.71 -13.27
C ILE A 142 -7.83 9.46 -14.28
N LEU A 143 -6.87 8.78 -14.90
CA LEU A 143 -6.02 9.40 -15.91
C LEU A 143 -6.78 9.81 -17.17
N LYS A 144 -7.79 9.04 -17.59
CA LYS A 144 -8.67 9.41 -18.71
C LYS A 144 -9.51 10.66 -18.40
N LYS A 145 -9.98 10.82 -17.17
CA LYS A 145 -10.74 12.01 -16.76
C LYS A 145 -9.91 13.29 -16.78
N LYS A 146 -8.62 13.23 -16.44
CA LYS A 146 -7.71 14.38 -16.47
C LYS A 146 -7.35 14.88 -17.86
N LYS A 147 -7.52 14.06 -18.90
CA LYS A 147 -7.22 14.42 -20.29
C LYS A 147 -8.39 15.10 -21.01
N ARG A 148 -9.55 15.17 -20.37
CA ARG A 148 -10.75 15.86 -20.85
C ARG A 148 -10.83 17.21 -20.19
#